data_AF-A0A8S2J3N2-F1
#
_entry.id   AF-A0A8S2J3N2-F1
#
_cell.length_a   1.000
_cell.length_b   1.000
_cell.length_c   1.000
_cell.angle_alpha   90.00
_cell.angle_beta   90.00
_cell.angle_gamma   90.00
#
_symmetry.space_group_name_H-M   'P 1'
#
loop_
_entity.id
_entity.type
_entity.pdbx_description
1 polymer ?
#
loop_
_entity_poly.entity_id
_entity_poly.type
_entity_poly.pdbx_seq_one_letter_code
_entity_poly.pdbx_strand_id
1 'polypeptide(L)'
;MKLAKDFDPQCLRQLIGAPKIDKDDNIAEKLLDRGPGAMELKLYCIAVVNRNQDEINENITLKEMKKCETDFFLKHPEAFQYLPDEFKGIDQLVKKLAIIQITKKNREKTLQLKNIPIPLTSEQDCWMKFQSMINAFRESIRTKVNGDYDILTRVNMITNSNQISAESIDSKMLSSCKTNENLMDSMLGDDRLAYHIYRFQRNFQDELTKTFSDFFSSDYYKFVLHAIDDGAGVSLPNFPSYQMSERLFHGELQRVSRTCFALMARISEYLKERLLRIFHQVFDIQYIRLVEQLKDVIIKQIDLAADRATERIQEILDMKYRIFIINNLYPDKVVRKRIIDTISQICYHQFIIKCTLDIDRASTIACSSSDLLRFMKEPTEQTSRRDNLVRTIKAYEDALRLGQGYL
;
A
#
# COMPACT_ATOMS: atom_id res chain seq x y z
N MET A 1 -43.43 10.79 -18.75
CA MET A 1 -43.15 11.99 -17.94
C MET A 1 -43.26 11.78 -16.43
N LYS A 2 -44.36 11.25 -15.86
CA LYS A 2 -44.44 10.97 -14.40
C LYS A 2 -43.25 10.15 -13.89
N LEU A 3 -42.96 9.02 -14.55
CA LEU A 3 -41.80 8.18 -14.22
C LEU A 3 -40.45 8.93 -14.31
N ALA A 4 -40.28 9.82 -15.28
CA ALA A 4 -39.03 10.57 -15.43
C ALA A 4 -38.82 11.57 -14.29
N LYS A 5 -39.91 12.19 -13.79
CA LYS A 5 -39.87 13.07 -12.61
C LYS A 5 -39.54 12.35 -11.32
N ASP A 6 -39.85 11.06 -11.21
CA ASP A 6 -39.48 10.26 -10.03
C ASP A 6 -37.96 10.10 -9.90
N PHE A 7 -37.23 10.08 -11.04
CA PHE A 7 -35.77 9.93 -11.07
C PHE A 7 -35.00 11.24 -11.34
N ASP A 8 -35.67 12.27 -11.85
CA ASP A 8 -35.10 13.60 -12.08
C ASP A 8 -36.15 14.70 -11.83
N PRO A 9 -36.47 15.00 -10.55
CA PRO A 9 -37.55 15.91 -10.17
C PRO A 9 -37.35 17.33 -10.69
N GLN A 10 -36.09 17.75 -10.80
CA GLN A 10 -35.66 19.07 -11.28
C GLN A 10 -35.49 19.14 -12.81
N CYS A 11 -35.77 18.04 -13.54
CA CYS A 11 -35.73 18.00 -15.00
C CYS A 11 -34.40 18.47 -15.61
N LEU A 12 -33.28 18.22 -14.91
CA LEU A 12 -31.94 18.65 -15.30
C LEU A 12 -31.37 17.83 -16.46
N ARG A 13 -31.86 16.59 -16.62
CA ARG A 13 -31.31 15.58 -17.54
C ARG A 13 -32.36 15.07 -18.54
N GLN A 14 -33.49 15.75 -18.65
CA GLN A 14 -34.60 15.38 -19.53
C GLN A 14 -34.60 16.25 -20.79
N LEU A 15 -34.47 15.59 -21.95
CA LEU A 15 -34.75 16.15 -23.27
C LEU A 15 -36.02 15.49 -23.79
N ILE A 16 -36.96 16.28 -24.32
CA ILE A 16 -38.21 15.76 -24.86
C ILE A 16 -38.23 16.02 -26.37
N GLY A 17 -38.46 14.98 -27.17
CA GLY A 17 -38.98 15.13 -28.53
C GLY A 17 -40.50 15.04 -28.46
N ALA A 18 -41.21 16.11 -28.78
CA ALA A 18 -42.66 16.18 -28.74
C ALA A 18 -43.25 15.76 -30.09
N PRO A 19 -43.84 14.55 -30.23
CA PRO A 19 -44.52 14.13 -31.44
C PRO A 19 -45.99 14.59 -31.46
N LYS A 20 -46.65 14.43 -32.61
CA LYS A 20 -48.10 14.70 -32.79
C LYS A 20 -48.48 16.15 -32.44
N ILE A 21 -47.67 17.07 -32.93
CA ILE A 21 -47.81 18.51 -32.74
C ILE A 21 -48.91 19.14 -33.62
N ASP A 22 -49.56 18.32 -34.44
CA ASP A 22 -50.65 18.65 -35.36
C ASP A 22 -52.01 18.92 -34.69
N LYS A 23 -52.13 18.64 -33.38
CA LYS A 23 -53.43 18.63 -32.68
C LYS A 23 -53.54 19.64 -31.54
N ASP A 24 -52.56 20.53 -31.37
CA ASP A 24 -52.47 21.40 -30.19
C ASP A 24 -52.15 22.84 -30.62
N ASP A 25 -53.12 23.74 -30.50
CA ASP A 25 -53.04 25.12 -30.99
C ASP A 25 -52.05 25.99 -30.20
N ASN A 26 -51.69 25.60 -28.96
CA ASN A 26 -50.79 26.35 -28.07
C ASN A 26 -49.42 25.65 -27.86
N ILE A 27 -48.96 24.91 -28.87
CA ILE A 27 -47.76 24.07 -28.73
C ILE A 27 -46.47 24.88 -28.54
N ALA A 28 -46.31 26.03 -29.23
CA ALA A 28 -45.10 26.86 -29.10
C ALA A 28 -44.89 27.38 -27.67
N GLU A 29 -45.98 27.79 -27.00
CA GLU A 29 -45.98 28.24 -25.60
C GLU A 29 -45.57 27.12 -24.64
N LYS A 30 -46.08 25.91 -24.85
CA LYS A 30 -45.73 24.72 -24.05
C LYS A 30 -44.28 24.27 -24.24
N LEU A 31 -43.73 24.41 -25.46
CA LEU A 31 -42.36 24.03 -25.81
C LEU A 31 -41.31 25.03 -25.31
N LEU A 32 -41.71 26.30 -25.11
CA LEU A 32 -40.85 27.38 -24.61
C LEU A 32 -40.96 27.60 -23.10
N ASP A 33 -41.58 26.67 -22.38
CA ASP A 33 -41.80 26.71 -20.93
C ASP A 33 -42.70 27.87 -20.48
N ARG A 34 -43.53 28.41 -21.38
CA ARG A 34 -44.39 29.59 -21.15
C ARG A 34 -45.85 29.24 -21.38
N GLY A 35 -46.49 28.54 -20.45
CA GLY A 35 -47.92 28.24 -20.54
C GLY A 35 -48.46 27.28 -19.47
N PRO A 36 -49.79 27.17 -19.31
CA PRO A 36 -50.40 26.22 -18.39
C PRO A 36 -50.10 24.77 -18.80
N GLY A 37 -49.40 24.04 -17.93
CA GLY A 37 -48.94 22.66 -18.19
C GLY A 37 -47.56 22.54 -18.83
N ALA A 38 -46.86 23.67 -19.07
CA ALA A 38 -45.47 23.66 -19.52
C ALA A 38 -44.53 23.19 -18.40
N MET A 39 -43.37 22.63 -18.77
CA MET A 39 -42.41 22.05 -17.83
C MET A 39 -41.04 22.67 -18.07
N GLU A 40 -40.47 23.31 -17.05
CA GLU A 40 -39.13 23.88 -17.13
C GLU A 40 -38.07 22.78 -17.34
N LEU A 41 -37.53 22.69 -18.56
CA LEU A 41 -36.59 21.64 -18.98
C LEU A 41 -35.22 22.24 -19.27
N LYS A 42 -34.17 21.72 -18.62
CA LYS A 42 -32.81 22.22 -18.87
C LYS A 42 -32.20 21.76 -20.19
N LEU A 43 -32.67 20.65 -20.77
CA LEU A 43 -32.16 20.11 -22.03
C LEU A 43 -33.12 20.29 -23.21
N TYR A 44 -34.09 21.20 -23.10
CA TYR A 44 -35.05 21.59 -24.15
C TYR A 44 -36.20 20.60 -24.42
N CYS A 45 -37.23 21.11 -25.10
CA CYS A 45 -38.34 20.35 -25.67
C CYS A 45 -38.44 20.66 -27.16
N ILE A 46 -38.26 19.67 -28.03
CA ILE A 46 -38.13 19.87 -29.49
C ILE A 46 -39.34 19.29 -30.19
N ALA A 47 -40.01 20.10 -30.99
CA ALA A 47 -41.15 19.68 -31.82
C ALA A 47 -40.65 18.81 -32.97
N VAL A 48 -41.24 17.62 -33.13
CA VAL A 48 -40.90 16.69 -34.22
C VAL A 48 -42.16 16.17 -34.90
N VAL A 49 -42.11 16.08 -36.22
CA VAL A 49 -43.20 15.49 -37.01
C VAL A 49 -42.88 14.02 -37.27
N ASN A 50 -43.81 13.15 -36.92
CA ASN A 50 -43.69 11.72 -37.15
C ASN A 50 -44.46 11.31 -38.39
N ARG A 51 -44.12 10.13 -38.92
CA ARG A 51 -44.84 9.54 -40.03
C ARG A 51 -46.28 9.18 -39.63
N ASN A 52 -47.20 9.47 -40.53
CA ASN A 52 -48.58 9.00 -40.46
C ASN A 52 -48.70 7.55 -40.96
N GLN A 53 -49.82 6.89 -40.68
CA GLN A 53 -49.99 5.47 -41.01
C GLN A 53 -49.89 5.20 -42.52
N ASP A 54 -50.38 6.12 -43.35
CA ASP A 54 -50.31 6.01 -44.81
C ASP A 54 -48.87 6.15 -45.32
N GLU A 55 -48.10 7.10 -44.78
CA GLU A 55 -46.68 7.31 -45.10
C GLU A 55 -45.81 6.13 -44.65
N ILE A 56 -46.20 5.44 -43.57
CA ILE A 56 -45.56 4.19 -43.13
C ILE A 56 -45.85 3.08 -44.15
N ASN A 57 -47.09 2.96 -44.61
CA ASN A 57 -47.48 1.95 -45.60
C ASN A 57 -46.80 2.19 -46.97
N GLU A 58 -46.58 3.46 -47.33
CA GLU A 58 -45.90 3.87 -48.57
C GLU A 58 -44.37 3.82 -48.49
N ASN A 59 -43.79 3.52 -47.32
CA ASN A 59 -42.34 3.42 -47.11
C ASN A 59 -41.54 4.66 -47.55
N ILE A 60 -42.06 5.86 -47.25
CA ILE A 60 -41.36 7.10 -47.61
C ILE A 60 -39.93 7.14 -47.02
N THR A 61 -39.01 7.75 -47.75
CA THR A 61 -37.61 7.87 -47.32
C THR A 61 -37.44 8.92 -46.22
N LEU A 62 -36.31 8.89 -45.51
CA LEU A 62 -36.00 9.92 -44.50
C LEU A 62 -35.87 11.32 -45.13
N LYS A 63 -35.39 11.41 -46.37
CA LYS A 63 -35.27 12.70 -47.09
C LYS A 63 -36.64 13.30 -47.41
N GLU A 64 -37.59 12.47 -47.82
CA GLU A 64 -38.97 12.89 -48.06
C GLU A 64 -39.65 13.31 -46.76
N MET A 65 -39.49 12.53 -45.69
CA MET A 65 -40.04 12.89 -44.38
C MET A 65 -39.50 14.23 -43.87
N LYS A 66 -38.20 14.51 -44.04
CA LYS A 66 -37.63 15.83 -43.69
C LYS A 66 -38.26 16.98 -44.48
N LYS A 67 -38.56 16.78 -45.77
CA LYS A 67 -39.26 17.79 -46.57
C LYS A 67 -40.69 18.00 -46.08
N CYS A 68 -41.41 16.91 -45.81
CA CYS A 68 -42.75 16.97 -45.24
C CYS A 68 -42.76 17.69 -43.88
N GLU A 69 -41.75 17.46 -43.04
CA GLU A 69 -41.57 18.14 -41.75
C GLU A 69 -41.33 19.64 -41.94
N THR A 70 -40.45 20.05 -42.85
CA THR A 70 -40.24 21.46 -43.19
C THR A 70 -41.52 22.12 -43.73
N ASP A 71 -42.21 21.45 -44.66
CA ASP A 71 -43.45 21.95 -45.25
C ASP A 71 -44.57 22.05 -44.19
N PHE A 72 -44.60 21.13 -43.23
CA PHE A 72 -45.57 21.15 -42.14
C PHE A 72 -45.40 22.39 -41.26
N PHE A 73 -44.16 22.72 -40.87
CA PHE A 73 -43.88 23.91 -40.07
C PHE A 73 -44.15 25.22 -40.83
N LEU A 74 -44.00 25.22 -42.16
CA LEU A 74 -44.33 26.37 -43.00
C LEU A 74 -45.83 26.57 -43.20
N LYS A 75 -46.59 25.46 -43.30
CA LYS A 75 -48.05 25.49 -43.53
C LYS A 75 -48.88 25.89 -42.31
N HIS A 76 -48.33 25.74 -41.10
CA HIS A 76 -49.01 26.08 -39.84
C HIS A 76 -48.30 27.22 -39.10
N PRO A 77 -48.21 28.43 -39.68
CA PRO A 77 -47.49 29.53 -39.06
C PRO A 77 -48.12 29.95 -37.72
N GLU A 78 -49.45 29.91 -37.58
CA GLU A 78 -50.12 30.34 -36.34
C GLU A 78 -49.65 29.60 -35.08
N ALA A 79 -49.32 28.31 -35.19
CA ALA A 79 -48.91 27.48 -34.05
C ALA A 79 -47.38 27.50 -33.79
N PHE A 80 -46.56 27.87 -34.79
CA PHE A 80 -45.09 27.71 -34.74
C PHE A 80 -44.29 28.98 -35.06
N GLN A 81 -44.94 30.10 -35.42
CA GLN A 81 -44.27 31.36 -35.79
C GLN A 81 -43.40 31.92 -34.66
N TYR A 82 -43.80 31.74 -33.41
CA TYR A 82 -43.06 32.22 -32.23
C TYR A 82 -42.03 31.21 -31.70
N LEU A 83 -41.98 29.99 -32.24
CA LEU A 83 -41.01 28.99 -31.85
C LEU A 83 -39.72 29.20 -32.66
N PRO A 84 -38.54 29.33 -32.03
CA PRO A 84 -37.27 29.43 -32.77
C PRO A 84 -36.96 28.14 -33.53
N ASP A 85 -36.22 28.25 -34.63
CA ASP A 85 -35.87 27.10 -35.47
C ASP A 85 -35.00 26.05 -34.75
N GLU A 86 -34.31 26.43 -33.67
CA GLU A 86 -33.57 25.51 -32.80
C GLU A 86 -34.45 24.47 -32.08
N PHE A 87 -35.75 24.73 -31.96
CA PHE A 87 -36.72 23.87 -31.28
C PHE A 87 -37.59 23.09 -32.26
N LYS A 88 -37.29 23.16 -33.57
CA LYS A 88 -38.08 22.54 -34.63
C LYS A 88 -37.29 21.47 -35.37
N GLY A 89 -37.94 20.33 -35.54
CA GLY A 89 -37.54 19.30 -36.48
C GLY A 89 -36.58 18.26 -35.94
N ILE A 90 -36.56 17.13 -36.62
CA ILE A 90 -35.78 15.97 -36.21
C ILE A 90 -34.27 16.23 -36.26
N ASP A 91 -33.81 17.10 -37.16
CA ASP A 91 -32.39 17.44 -37.27
C ASP A 91 -31.89 18.20 -36.05
N GLN A 92 -32.70 19.07 -35.45
CA GLN A 92 -32.34 19.73 -34.20
C GLN A 92 -32.35 18.75 -33.02
N LEU A 93 -33.33 17.84 -32.98
CA LEU A 93 -33.36 16.78 -31.97
C LEU A 93 -32.09 15.92 -32.00
N VAL A 94 -31.68 15.47 -33.20
CA VAL A 94 -30.47 14.68 -33.39
C VAL A 94 -29.21 15.48 -33.01
N LYS A 95 -29.12 16.76 -33.42
CA LYS A 95 -28.00 17.63 -33.05
C LYS A 95 -27.87 17.80 -31.54
N LYS A 96 -28.96 18.16 -30.84
CA LYS A 96 -28.94 18.37 -29.38
C LYS A 96 -28.64 17.06 -28.63
N LEU A 97 -29.19 15.92 -29.09
CA LEU A 97 -28.82 14.59 -28.57
C LEU A 97 -27.33 14.29 -28.73
N ALA A 98 -26.75 14.55 -29.90
CA ALA A 98 -25.34 14.34 -30.16
C ALA A 98 -24.46 15.22 -29.24
N ILE A 99 -24.80 16.49 -29.07
CA ILE A 99 -24.10 17.42 -28.16
C ILE A 99 -24.14 16.89 -26.72
N ILE A 100 -25.31 16.44 -26.23
CA ILE A 100 -25.47 15.89 -24.87
C ILE A 100 -24.58 14.65 -24.68
N GLN A 101 -24.60 13.72 -25.65
CA GLN A 101 -23.80 12.50 -25.59
C GLN A 101 -22.30 12.79 -25.60
N ILE A 102 -21.83 13.70 -26.47
CA ILE A 102 -20.43 14.10 -26.56
C ILE A 102 -20.00 14.80 -25.26
N THR A 103 -20.82 15.72 -24.73
CA THR A 103 -20.54 16.44 -23.48
C THR A 103 -20.39 15.47 -22.30
N LYS A 104 -21.27 14.47 -22.20
CA LYS A 104 -21.18 13.43 -21.18
C LYS A 104 -19.90 12.61 -21.31
N LYS A 105 -19.60 12.09 -22.51
CA LYS A 105 -18.38 11.32 -22.78
C LYS A 105 -17.12 12.14 -22.52
N ASN A 106 -17.11 13.42 -22.88
CA ASN A 106 -15.99 14.31 -22.64
C ASN A 106 -15.76 14.47 -21.13
N ARG A 107 -16.82 14.72 -20.33
CA ARG A 107 -16.71 14.81 -18.87
C ARG A 107 -16.16 13.53 -18.24
N GLU A 108 -16.61 12.36 -18.68
CA GLU A 108 -16.10 11.06 -18.23
C GLU A 108 -14.61 10.88 -18.55
N LYS A 109 -14.19 11.23 -19.77
CA LYS A 109 -12.78 11.14 -20.20
C LYS A 109 -11.89 12.14 -19.49
N THR A 110 -12.37 13.35 -19.22
CA THR A 110 -11.65 14.36 -18.43
C THR A 110 -11.47 13.92 -16.97
N LEU A 111 -12.47 13.25 -16.38
CA LEU A 111 -12.32 12.63 -15.06
C LEU A 111 -11.28 11.50 -15.08
N GLN A 112 -11.29 10.66 -16.12
CA GLN A 112 -10.27 9.63 -16.30
C GLN A 112 -8.86 10.23 -16.42
N LEU A 113 -8.71 11.35 -17.13
CA LEU A 113 -7.44 12.06 -17.26
C LEU A 113 -6.95 12.64 -15.93
N LYS A 114 -7.86 13.21 -15.12
CA LYS A 114 -7.53 13.73 -13.78
C LYS A 114 -7.06 12.65 -12.80
N ASN A 115 -7.52 11.42 -12.99
CA ASN A 115 -7.10 10.28 -12.16
C ASN A 115 -5.71 9.74 -12.55
N ILE A 116 -5.16 10.15 -13.71
CA ILE A 116 -3.80 9.80 -14.10
C ILE A 116 -2.86 10.83 -13.45
N PRO A 117 -1.81 10.39 -12.73
CA PRO A 117 -0.79 11.28 -12.15
C PRO A 117 -0.21 12.24 -13.20
N ILE A 118 0.15 13.43 -12.76
CA ILE A 118 0.76 14.45 -13.63
C ILE A 118 2.16 13.95 -14.03
N PRO A 119 2.53 14.02 -15.32
CA PRO A 119 3.87 13.65 -15.74
C PRO A 119 4.90 14.58 -15.12
N LEU A 120 5.90 13.99 -14.47
CA LEU A 120 7.02 14.72 -13.90
C LEU A 120 7.97 15.11 -15.04
N THR A 121 7.99 16.38 -15.40
CA THR A 121 8.77 16.91 -16.53
C THR A 121 10.02 17.67 -16.10
N SER A 122 10.08 18.11 -14.84
CA SER A 122 11.23 18.83 -14.29
C SER A 122 11.99 17.99 -13.26
N GLU A 123 13.30 18.23 -13.14
CA GLU A 123 14.12 17.63 -12.09
C GLU A 123 13.63 18.03 -10.69
N GLN A 124 13.12 19.25 -10.55
CA GLN A 124 12.60 19.77 -9.29
C GLN A 124 11.35 19.00 -8.84
N ASP A 125 10.42 18.71 -9.76
CA ASP A 125 9.21 17.95 -9.46
C ASP A 125 9.53 16.49 -9.10
N CYS A 126 10.49 15.89 -9.82
CA CYS A 126 11.01 14.55 -9.51
C CYS A 126 11.61 14.53 -8.10
N TRP A 127 12.44 15.53 -7.76
CA TRP A 127 13.06 15.64 -6.44
C TRP A 127 12.02 15.83 -5.34
N MET A 128 11.02 16.70 -5.51
CA MET A 128 9.98 16.93 -4.51
C MET A 128 9.15 15.67 -4.25
N LYS A 129 8.73 14.97 -5.32
CA LYS A 129 7.98 13.71 -5.19
C LYS A 129 8.84 12.61 -4.56
N PHE A 130 10.10 12.49 -4.95
CA PHE A 130 11.06 11.56 -4.34
C PHE A 130 11.25 11.83 -2.84
N GLN A 131 11.50 13.09 -2.45
CA GLN A 131 11.65 13.50 -1.06
C GLN A 131 10.38 13.23 -0.25
N SER A 132 9.20 13.46 -0.83
CA SER A 132 7.93 13.12 -0.19
C SER A 132 7.80 11.61 0.08
N MET A 133 8.16 10.75 -0.88
CA MET A 133 8.15 9.29 -0.70
C MET A 133 9.17 8.83 0.34
N ILE A 134 10.40 9.36 0.30
CA ILE A 134 11.44 9.04 1.29
C ILE A 134 11.03 9.48 2.70
N ASN A 135 10.44 10.67 2.85
CA ASN A 135 9.96 11.14 4.15
C ASN A 135 8.80 10.28 4.69
N ALA A 136 7.87 9.86 3.82
CA ALA A 136 6.81 8.93 4.20
C ALA A 136 7.38 7.56 4.62
N PHE A 137 8.40 7.07 3.93
CA PHE A 137 9.09 5.83 4.26
C PHE A 137 9.80 5.95 5.61
N ARG A 138 10.55 7.05 5.84
CA ARG A 138 11.22 7.36 7.10
C ARG A 138 10.24 7.38 8.27
N GLU A 139 9.10 8.06 8.11
CA GLU A 139 8.09 8.14 9.17
C GLU A 139 7.44 6.78 9.44
N SER A 140 7.17 6.00 8.38
CA SER A 140 6.65 4.65 8.53
C SER A 140 7.63 3.70 9.23
N ILE A 141 8.94 3.81 8.97
CA ILE A 141 9.94 3.03 9.72
C ILE A 141 9.95 3.48 11.18
N ARG A 142 10.04 4.79 11.42
CA ARG A 142 10.18 5.36 12.77
C ARG A 142 9.00 4.97 13.67
N THR A 143 7.79 5.14 13.18
CA THR A 143 6.56 4.78 13.92
C THR A 143 6.54 3.29 14.26
N LYS A 144 6.84 2.41 13.30
CA LYS A 144 6.81 0.95 13.49
C LYS A 144 7.93 0.43 14.39
N VAL A 145 9.13 1.03 14.32
CA VAL A 145 10.28 0.70 15.20
C VAL A 145 10.06 1.18 16.63
N ASN A 146 9.50 2.38 16.82
CA ASN A 146 9.22 2.94 18.14
C ASN A 146 7.98 2.31 18.82
N GLY A 147 7.16 1.57 18.07
CA GLY A 147 5.93 0.98 18.58
C GLY A 147 4.74 1.94 18.60
N ASP A 148 4.83 3.05 17.87
CA ASP A 148 3.75 4.03 17.72
C ASP A 148 2.75 3.51 16.67
N TYR A 149 1.87 2.59 17.11
CA TYR A 149 0.83 2.02 16.26
C TYR A 149 -0.52 2.73 16.44
N ASP A 150 -1.31 2.79 15.37
CA ASP A 150 -2.66 3.35 15.34
C ASP A 150 -3.60 2.70 16.36
N ILE A 151 -4.65 3.44 16.73
CA ILE A 151 -5.65 3.04 17.74
C ILE A 151 -6.30 1.69 17.39
N LEU A 152 -6.59 1.40 16.12
CA LEU A 152 -7.12 0.10 15.67
C LEU A 152 -6.12 -1.04 15.87
N THR A 153 -4.83 -0.75 15.71
CA THR A 153 -3.76 -1.73 15.96
C THR A 153 -3.60 -1.96 17.47
N ARG A 154 -3.70 -0.90 18.30
CA ARG A 154 -3.73 -0.99 19.78
C ARG A 154 -4.97 -1.75 20.28
N VAL A 155 -6.11 -1.47 19.64
CA VAL A 155 -7.31 -2.29 19.45
C VAL A 155 -7.07 -3.79 19.61
N ASN A 156 -6.48 -4.30 18.52
CA ASN A 156 -6.13 -5.68 18.29
C ASN A 156 -5.03 -6.21 19.23
N MET A 157 -4.17 -5.33 19.79
CA MET A 157 -3.19 -5.74 20.79
C MET A 157 -3.87 -6.24 22.06
N ILE A 158 -4.88 -5.53 22.56
CA ILE A 158 -5.57 -5.84 23.82
C ILE A 158 -6.44 -7.09 23.67
N THR A 159 -7.14 -7.24 22.54
CA THR A 159 -8.01 -8.40 22.29
C THR A 159 -7.21 -9.69 22.06
N ASN A 160 -6.12 -9.65 21.30
CA ASN A 160 -5.30 -10.85 21.07
C ASN A 160 -4.43 -11.23 22.28
N SER A 161 -3.96 -10.25 23.08
CA SER A 161 -3.25 -10.57 24.33
C SER A 161 -4.16 -11.26 25.35
N ASN A 162 -5.45 -10.91 25.38
CA ASN A 162 -6.41 -11.50 26.31
C ASN A 162 -6.79 -12.94 25.94
N GLN A 163 -6.76 -13.30 24.65
CA GLN A 163 -6.93 -14.70 24.22
C GLN A 163 -5.73 -15.58 24.63
N ILE A 164 -4.50 -15.08 24.48
CA ILE A 164 -3.29 -15.80 24.89
C ILE A 164 -3.18 -15.89 26.44
N SER A 165 -3.71 -14.89 27.16
CA SER A 165 -3.72 -14.88 28.62
C SER A 165 -4.78 -15.83 29.20
N ALA A 166 -5.93 -15.97 28.54
CA ALA A 166 -7.02 -16.85 28.97
C ALA A 166 -6.70 -18.34 28.78
N GLU A 167 -5.84 -18.69 27.82
CA GLU A 167 -5.37 -20.07 27.61
C GLU A 167 -4.24 -20.51 28.56
N SER A 168 -3.73 -19.61 29.43
CA SER A 168 -2.63 -19.93 30.34
C SER A 168 -3.05 -20.44 31.73
N ILE A 169 -4.35 -20.63 31.99
CA ILE A 169 -4.84 -21.08 33.30
C ILE A 169 -5.12 -22.60 33.37
N ASP A 170 -5.22 -23.33 32.25
CA ASP A 170 -5.41 -24.79 32.30
C ASP A 170 -4.13 -25.58 31.96
N SER A 171 -3.44 -25.96 33.04
CA SER A 171 -2.23 -26.79 33.15
C SER A 171 -2.40 -28.24 32.65
N LYS A 172 -3.07 -28.52 31.52
CA LYS A 172 -3.28 -29.90 31.03
C LYS A 172 -3.10 -30.18 29.53
N MET A 173 -2.56 -29.24 28.76
CA MET A 173 -2.27 -29.46 27.33
C MET A 173 -0.78 -29.26 27.00
N LEU A 174 0.09 -29.96 27.72
CA LEU A 174 1.52 -30.08 27.38
C LEU A 174 1.80 -31.38 26.60
N SER A 175 1.05 -31.65 25.53
CA SER A 175 1.33 -32.81 24.67
C SER A 175 0.96 -32.67 23.19
N SER A 176 0.76 -31.46 22.67
CA SER A 176 0.63 -31.30 21.21
C SER A 176 1.11 -29.93 20.70
N CYS A 177 2.38 -29.61 20.91
CA CYS A 177 3.04 -28.64 20.04
C CYS A 177 3.33 -29.31 18.68
N LYS A 178 2.31 -29.35 17.81
CA LYS A 178 2.52 -29.61 16.39
C LYS A 178 3.06 -28.32 15.74
N THR A 179 4.31 -28.42 15.27
CA THR A 179 4.96 -27.70 14.15
C THR A 179 5.01 -26.16 14.18
N ASN A 180 6.25 -25.65 14.24
CA ASN A 180 6.68 -24.24 14.14
C ASN A 180 6.20 -23.47 12.89
N GLU A 181 5.57 -24.11 11.91
CA GLU A 181 5.22 -23.51 10.61
C GLU A 181 3.95 -22.64 10.69
N ASN A 182 2.96 -23.00 11.51
CA ASN A 182 1.69 -22.24 11.60
C ASN A 182 1.82 -20.89 12.34
N LEU A 183 2.88 -20.70 13.14
CA LEU A 183 3.13 -19.46 13.89
C LEU A 183 3.83 -18.39 13.05
N MET A 184 4.63 -18.81 12.05
CA MET A 184 5.25 -17.89 11.08
C MET A 184 4.20 -17.27 10.15
N ASP A 185 3.19 -18.02 9.73
CA ASP A 185 2.15 -17.56 8.80
C ASP A 185 1.21 -16.52 9.42
N SER A 186 0.92 -16.64 10.73
CA SER A 186 0.22 -15.59 11.49
C SER A 186 1.07 -14.34 11.71
N MET A 187 2.39 -14.48 11.85
CA MET A 187 3.31 -13.34 12.00
C MET A 187 3.47 -12.59 10.69
N LEU A 188 3.35 -13.23 9.54
CA LEU A 188 3.47 -12.61 8.22
C LEU A 188 2.47 -11.45 8.04
N GLY A 189 1.24 -11.49 8.55
CA GLY A 189 0.29 -10.36 8.42
C GLY A 189 0.55 -9.15 9.33
N ASP A 190 1.50 -9.23 10.26
CA ASP A 190 1.60 -8.34 11.40
C ASP A 190 2.75 -7.32 11.29
N ASP A 191 2.42 -6.02 11.24
CA ASP A 191 3.40 -4.93 11.11
C ASP A 191 4.04 -4.50 12.44
N ARG A 192 3.85 -5.26 13.53
CA ARG A 192 4.31 -4.90 14.87
C ARG A 192 5.80 -5.21 15.09
N LEU A 193 6.68 -4.46 14.42
CA LEU A 193 8.14 -4.64 14.48
C LEU A 193 8.70 -4.68 15.91
N ALA A 194 8.40 -3.68 16.74
CA ALA A 194 8.89 -3.60 18.13
C ALA A 194 8.43 -4.80 18.99
N TYR A 195 7.18 -5.25 18.82
CA TYR A 195 6.64 -6.41 19.52
C TYR A 195 7.36 -7.70 19.14
N HIS A 196 7.60 -7.91 17.85
CA HIS A 196 8.30 -9.11 17.38
C HIS A 196 9.76 -9.14 17.80
N ILE A 197 10.44 -7.98 17.81
CA ILE A 197 11.80 -7.86 18.35
C ILE A 197 11.82 -8.22 19.84
N TYR A 198 10.89 -7.69 20.63
CA TYR A 198 10.75 -8.06 22.04
C TYR A 198 10.51 -9.57 22.22
N ARG A 199 9.67 -10.18 21.37
CA ARG A 199 9.40 -11.63 21.40
C ARG A 199 10.65 -12.45 21.05
N PHE A 200 11.44 -12.01 20.06
CA PHE A 200 12.72 -12.66 19.75
C PHE A 200 13.69 -12.59 20.92
N GLN A 201 13.79 -11.45 21.60
CA GLN A 201 14.64 -11.30 22.79
C GLN A 201 14.17 -12.19 23.95
N ARG A 202 12.86 -12.28 24.19
CA ARG A 202 12.30 -13.17 25.22
C ARG A 202 12.56 -14.65 24.91
N ASN A 203 12.31 -15.06 23.66
CA ASN A 203 12.60 -16.42 23.22
C ASN A 203 14.10 -16.73 23.33
N PHE A 204 14.98 -15.78 23.01
CA PHE A 204 16.42 -15.91 23.18
C PHE A 204 16.82 -16.08 24.64
N GLN A 205 16.20 -15.32 25.55
CA GLN A 205 16.42 -15.48 26.98
C GLN A 205 16.02 -16.88 27.47
N ASP A 206 14.89 -17.40 26.99
CA ASP A 206 14.42 -18.75 27.31
C ASP A 206 15.33 -19.83 26.71
N GLU A 207 15.74 -19.67 25.43
CA GLU A 207 16.69 -20.57 24.75
C GLU A 207 18.04 -20.57 25.48
N LEU A 208 18.60 -19.41 25.82
CA LEU A 208 19.85 -19.33 26.59
C LEU A 208 19.74 -19.97 27.96
N THR A 209 18.58 -19.83 28.62
CA THR A 209 18.37 -20.43 29.93
C THR A 209 18.40 -21.96 29.87
N LYS A 210 17.94 -22.53 28.75
CA LYS A 210 18.00 -23.98 28.46
C LYS A 210 19.35 -24.45 27.94
N THR A 211 20.07 -23.60 27.21
CA THR A 211 21.37 -23.92 26.60
C THR A 211 22.48 -23.99 27.65
N PHE A 212 22.43 -23.15 28.68
CA PHE A 212 23.32 -23.28 29.84
C PHE A 212 22.99 -24.54 30.63
N SER A 213 23.99 -25.36 30.88
CA SER A 213 23.85 -26.52 31.76
C SER A 213 23.40 -26.10 33.16
N ASP A 214 22.56 -26.91 33.80
CA ASP A 214 22.30 -26.77 35.23
C ASP A 214 23.54 -27.23 36.01
N PHE A 215 24.32 -26.26 36.46
CA PHE A 215 25.57 -26.48 37.21
C PHE A 215 25.36 -27.27 38.51
N PHE A 216 24.12 -27.34 39.02
CA PHE A 216 23.76 -28.07 40.24
C PHE A 216 23.11 -29.43 39.97
N SER A 217 22.96 -29.81 38.70
CA SER A 217 22.41 -31.12 38.34
C SER A 217 23.39 -32.27 38.63
N SER A 218 22.84 -33.45 38.93
CA SER A 218 23.63 -34.66 39.15
C SER A 218 24.44 -35.07 37.90
N ASP A 219 23.91 -34.78 36.71
CA ASP A 219 24.60 -35.10 35.46
C ASP A 219 25.77 -34.15 35.18
N TYR A 220 25.62 -32.87 35.50
CA TYR A 220 26.74 -31.92 35.41
C TYR A 220 27.83 -32.25 36.44
N TYR A 221 27.45 -32.70 37.64
CA TYR A 221 28.41 -33.19 38.63
C TYR A 221 29.26 -34.35 38.12
N LYS A 222 28.66 -35.34 37.44
CA LYS A 222 29.40 -36.44 36.78
C LYS A 222 30.35 -35.94 35.69
N PHE A 223 29.91 -34.96 34.90
CA PHE A 223 30.73 -34.33 33.88
C PHE A 223 31.94 -33.60 34.49
N VAL A 224 31.76 -32.89 35.61
CA VAL A 224 32.84 -32.24 36.34
C VAL A 224 33.83 -33.26 36.91
N LEU A 225 33.35 -34.37 37.49
CA LEU A 225 34.22 -35.45 37.98
C LEU A 225 35.07 -36.07 36.86
N HIS A 226 34.45 -36.38 35.71
CA HIS A 226 35.18 -36.87 34.54
C HIS A 226 36.21 -35.86 34.05
N ALA A 227 35.86 -34.57 34.04
CA ALA A 227 36.80 -33.53 33.68
C ALA A 227 37.98 -33.49 34.66
N ILE A 228 37.73 -33.58 35.99
CA ILE A 228 38.76 -33.64 37.02
C ILE A 228 39.72 -34.82 36.80
N ASP A 229 39.17 -36.01 36.51
CA ASP A 229 39.95 -37.21 36.23
C ASP A 229 40.80 -37.04 34.96
N ASP A 230 40.23 -36.46 33.89
CA ASP A 230 40.94 -36.17 32.63
C ASP A 230 42.09 -35.15 32.80
N GLY A 231 42.00 -34.27 33.81
CA GLY A 231 43.03 -33.28 34.13
C GLY A 231 44.01 -33.72 35.22
N ALA A 232 43.94 -34.99 35.67
CA ALA A 232 44.88 -35.53 36.63
C ALA A 232 46.32 -35.40 36.11
N GLY A 233 47.20 -34.79 36.92
CA GLY A 233 48.60 -34.51 36.56
C GLY A 233 48.90 -33.08 36.12
N VAL A 234 47.88 -32.25 35.91
CA VAL A 234 48.04 -30.81 35.58
C VAL A 234 48.11 -29.92 36.83
N SER A 235 47.50 -30.34 37.93
CA SER A 235 47.57 -29.66 39.24
C SER A 235 47.83 -30.64 40.39
N LEU A 236 48.10 -30.08 41.57
CA LEU A 236 48.28 -30.85 42.79
C LEU A 236 47.04 -31.74 43.06
N PRO A 237 47.22 -32.99 43.52
CA PRO A 237 46.14 -33.99 43.65
C PRO A 237 44.93 -33.56 44.50
N ASN A 238 45.11 -32.56 45.37
CA ASN A 238 44.09 -32.12 46.32
C ASN A 238 43.36 -30.83 45.90
N PHE A 239 43.69 -30.26 44.74
CA PHE A 239 43.11 -28.98 44.29
C PHE A 239 42.71 -29.02 42.81
N PRO A 240 41.45 -28.66 42.47
CA PRO A 240 41.05 -28.51 41.08
C PRO A 240 41.86 -27.38 40.42
N SER A 241 42.36 -27.64 39.22
CA SER A 241 43.17 -26.67 38.48
C SER A 241 42.33 -25.49 37.96
N TYR A 242 42.94 -24.32 37.84
CA TYR A 242 42.36 -23.18 37.13
C TYR A 242 41.96 -23.58 35.69
N GLN A 243 42.83 -24.31 35.01
CA GLN A 243 42.64 -24.77 33.63
C GLN A 243 41.41 -25.68 33.47
N MET A 244 41.04 -26.43 34.51
CA MET A 244 39.81 -27.21 34.56
C MET A 244 38.58 -26.33 34.49
N SER A 245 38.54 -25.32 35.38
CA SER A 245 37.41 -24.40 35.51
C SER A 245 37.24 -23.58 34.23
N GLU A 246 38.37 -23.17 33.66
CA GLU A 246 38.45 -22.50 32.37
C GLU A 246 37.90 -23.38 31.23
N ARG A 247 38.31 -24.66 31.15
CA ARG A 247 37.83 -25.60 30.12
C ARG A 247 36.32 -25.84 30.21
N LEU A 248 35.79 -26.04 31.42
CA LEU A 248 34.35 -26.23 31.65
C LEU A 248 33.56 -24.99 31.23
N PHE A 249 34.04 -23.80 31.58
CA PHE A 249 33.42 -22.54 31.21
C PHE A 249 33.43 -22.30 29.70
N HIS A 250 34.56 -22.56 29.03
CA HIS A 250 34.68 -22.41 27.58
C HIS A 250 33.75 -23.35 26.81
N GLY A 251 33.53 -24.58 27.31
CA GLY A 251 32.56 -25.51 26.74
C GLY A 251 31.12 -24.96 26.76
N GLU A 252 30.71 -24.33 27.86
CA GLU A 252 29.40 -23.68 27.98
C GLU A 252 29.30 -22.44 27.10
N LEU A 253 30.35 -21.60 27.05
CA LEU A 253 30.36 -20.37 26.25
C LEU A 253 30.23 -20.66 24.74
N GLN A 254 30.84 -21.73 24.23
CA GLN A 254 30.70 -22.13 22.82
C GLN A 254 29.25 -22.47 22.44
N ARG A 255 28.47 -23.09 23.35
CA ARG A 255 27.04 -23.39 23.11
C ARG A 255 26.20 -22.11 23.05
N VAL A 256 26.54 -21.13 23.89
CA VAL A 256 25.93 -19.80 23.93
C VAL A 256 26.18 -19.04 22.62
N SER A 257 27.41 -19.08 22.10
CA SER A 257 27.77 -18.39 20.84
C SER A 257 26.85 -18.76 19.68
N ARG A 258 26.54 -20.05 19.51
CA ARG A 258 25.63 -20.53 18.45
C ARG A 258 24.23 -19.93 18.58
N THR A 259 23.74 -19.79 19.82
CA THR A 259 22.42 -19.21 20.10
C THR A 259 22.39 -17.72 19.78
N CYS A 260 23.47 -16.99 20.08
CA CYS A 260 23.61 -15.56 19.73
C CYS A 260 23.59 -15.32 18.22
N PHE A 261 24.32 -16.13 17.45
CA PHE A 261 24.34 -16.00 15.98
C PHE A 261 22.99 -16.40 15.34
N ALA A 262 22.32 -17.42 15.88
CA ALA A 262 20.99 -17.79 15.43
C ALA A 262 19.96 -16.68 15.67
N LEU A 263 20.02 -15.99 16.81
CA LEU A 263 19.19 -14.81 17.07
C LEU A 263 19.43 -13.71 16.03
N MET A 264 20.70 -13.37 15.78
CA MET A 264 21.06 -12.30 14.85
C MET A 264 20.56 -12.60 13.43
N ALA A 265 20.73 -13.84 12.96
CA ALA A 265 20.19 -14.28 11.67
C ALA A 265 18.66 -14.15 11.59
N ARG A 266 17.94 -14.59 12.64
CA ARG A 266 16.46 -14.47 12.72
C ARG A 266 16.00 -13.02 12.68
N ILE A 267 16.65 -12.13 13.43
CA ILE A 267 16.31 -10.70 13.46
C ILE A 267 16.62 -10.03 12.11
N SER A 268 17.74 -10.39 11.48
CA SER A 268 18.14 -9.85 10.18
C SER A 268 17.14 -10.19 9.09
N GLU A 269 16.77 -11.48 8.98
CA GLU A 269 15.81 -11.95 7.98
C GLU A 269 14.44 -11.30 8.18
N TYR A 270 13.98 -11.23 9.43
CA TYR A 270 12.73 -10.57 9.78
C TYR A 270 12.74 -9.08 9.44
N LEU A 271 13.83 -8.37 9.75
CA LEU A 271 13.96 -6.94 9.46
C LEU A 271 13.98 -6.68 7.95
N LYS A 272 14.68 -7.52 7.18
CA LYS A 272 14.75 -7.47 5.72
C LYS A 272 13.37 -7.61 5.09
N GLU A 273 12.61 -8.63 5.49
CA GLU A 273 11.27 -8.84 4.98
C GLU A 273 10.33 -7.66 5.31
N ARG A 274 10.39 -7.15 6.55
CA ARG A 274 9.49 -6.06 7.00
C ARG A 274 9.80 -4.73 6.35
N LEU A 275 11.06 -4.35 6.27
CA LEU A 275 11.45 -3.09 5.63
C LEU A 275 11.11 -3.09 4.15
N LEU A 276 11.25 -4.22 3.46
CA LEU A 276 10.84 -4.35 2.07
C LEU A 276 9.33 -4.20 1.90
N ARG A 277 8.52 -4.71 2.82
CA ARG A 277 7.06 -4.52 2.77
C ARG A 277 6.65 -3.07 3.01
N ILE A 278 7.22 -2.42 4.03
CA ILE A 278 6.99 -1.00 4.28
C ILE A 278 7.41 -0.18 3.05
N PHE A 279 8.53 -0.54 2.43
CA PHE A 279 9.01 0.10 1.21
C PHE A 279 8.00 -0.06 0.06
N HIS A 280 7.48 -1.27 -0.18
CA HIS A 280 6.47 -1.52 -1.22
C HIS A 280 5.11 -0.87 -0.93
N GLN A 281 4.75 -0.58 0.32
CA GLN A 281 3.55 0.16 0.67
C GLN A 281 3.68 1.66 0.39
N VAL A 282 4.88 2.23 0.57
CA VAL A 282 5.12 3.66 0.43
C VAL A 282 5.46 4.06 -1.00
N PHE A 283 6.23 3.22 -1.72
CA PHE A 283 6.70 3.55 -3.05
C PHE A 283 5.70 3.10 -4.13
N ASP A 284 5.30 4.05 -4.98
CA ASP A 284 4.39 3.81 -6.09
C ASP A 284 5.02 2.83 -7.11
N ILE A 285 4.27 1.77 -7.47
CA ILE A 285 4.67 0.75 -8.47
C ILE A 285 4.98 1.38 -9.85
N GLN A 286 4.53 2.62 -10.08
CA GLN A 286 4.72 3.36 -11.32
C GLN A 286 6.20 3.64 -11.66
N TYR A 287 7.09 3.63 -10.66
CA TYR A 287 8.51 3.94 -10.85
C TYR A 287 9.41 2.71 -10.65
N ILE A 288 9.18 1.66 -11.44
CA ILE A 288 9.84 0.34 -11.29
C ILE A 288 11.37 0.46 -11.15
N ARG A 289 12.03 1.26 -11.99
CA ARG A 289 13.49 1.41 -11.97
C ARG A 289 14.01 2.03 -10.67
N LEU A 290 13.29 3.02 -10.14
CA LEU A 290 13.62 3.64 -8.86
C LEU A 290 13.42 2.64 -7.72
N VAL A 291 12.31 1.90 -7.76
CA VAL A 291 11.96 0.89 -6.76
C VAL A 291 13.01 -0.22 -6.71
N GLU A 292 13.47 -0.72 -7.86
CA GLU A 292 14.52 -1.74 -7.94
C GLU A 292 15.84 -1.25 -7.38
N GLN A 293 16.30 -0.06 -7.77
CA GLN A 293 17.56 0.48 -7.25
C GLN A 293 17.54 0.71 -5.75
N LEU A 294 16.47 1.31 -5.22
CA LEU A 294 16.35 1.56 -3.78
C LEU A 294 16.20 0.25 -3.00
N LYS A 295 15.51 -0.75 -3.55
CA LYS A 295 15.40 -2.08 -2.95
C LYS A 295 16.79 -2.72 -2.77
N ASP A 296 17.63 -2.67 -3.80
CA ASP A 296 18.99 -3.20 -3.73
C ASP A 296 19.84 -2.45 -2.71
N VAL A 297 19.69 -1.12 -2.62
CA VAL A 297 20.35 -0.30 -1.60
C VAL A 297 19.91 -0.71 -0.19
N ILE A 298 18.60 -0.87 0.05
CA ILE A 298 18.06 -1.29 1.35
C ILE A 298 18.63 -2.65 1.74
N ILE A 299 18.55 -3.65 0.86
CA ILE A 299 19.06 -5.00 1.12
C ILE A 299 20.54 -4.97 1.47
N LYS A 300 21.35 -4.27 0.66
CA LYS A 300 22.78 -4.16 0.88
C LYS A 300 23.11 -3.50 2.22
N GLN A 301 22.36 -2.47 2.63
CA GLN A 301 22.59 -1.81 3.92
C GLN A 301 22.20 -2.69 5.12
N ILE A 302 21.16 -3.50 4.99
CA ILE A 302 20.76 -4.46 6.03
C ILE A 302 21.83 -5.52 6.20
N ASP A 303 22.29 -6.12 5.09
CA ASP A 303 23.31 -7.16 5.10
C ASP A 303 24.63 -6.62 5.71
N LEU A 304 25.08 -5.43 5.28
CA LEU A 304 26.25 -4.75 5.88
C LEU A 304 26.08 -4.43 7.37
N ALA A 305 24.88 -4.07 7.81
CA ALA A 305 24.63 -3.82 9.23
C ALA A 305 24.61 -5.11 10.05
N ALA A 306 24.11 -6.21 9.47
CA ALA A 306 24.07 -7.53 10.10
C ALA A 306 25.49 -8.10 10.27
N ASP A 307 26.35 -7.92 9.26
CA ASP A 307 27.77 -8.31 9.34
C ASP A 307 28.48 -7.56 10.48
N ARG A 308 28.34 -6.23 10.55
CA ARG A 308 28.90 -5.41 11.65
C ARG A 308 28.41 -5.85 13.03
N ALA A 309 27.12 -6.17 13.14
CA ALA A 309 26.54 -6.64 14.40
C ALA A 309 27.07 -8.03 14.78
N THR A 310 27.24 -8.91 13.81
CA THR A 310 27.79 -10.26 13.98
C THR A 310 29.25 -10.22 14.42
N GLU A 311 30.07 -9.38 13.78
CA GLU A 311 31.46 -9.12 14.20
C GLU A 311 31.51 -8.61 15.64
N ARG A 312 30.62 -7.67 16.00
CA ARG A 312 30.59 -7.13 17.36
C ARG A 312 30.15 -8.16 18.41
N ILE A 313 29.21 -9.05 18.07
CA ILE A 313 28.84 -10.18 18.91
C ILE A 313 30.04 -11.10 19.12
N GLN A 314 30.78 -11.42 18.05
CA GLN A 314 31.99 -12.24 18.10
C GLN A 314 33.06 -11.61 19.01
N GLU A 315 33.36 -10.32 18.86
CA GLU A 315 34.31 -9.60 19.71
C GLU A 315 33.95 -9.69 21.21
N ILE A 316 32.67 -9.55 21.54
CA ILE A 316 32.21 -9.61 22.94
C ILE A 316 32.33 -11.03 23.48
N LEU A 317 32.00 -12.04 22.67
CA LEU A 317 32.17 -13.44 23.05
C LEU A 317 33.65 -13.78 23.24
N ASP A 318 34.54 -13.29 22.37
CA ASP A 318 36.00 -13.48 22.49
C ASP A 318 36.57 -12.76 23.72
N MET A 319 36.07 -11.57 24.04
CA MET A 319 36.43 -10.88 25.28
C MET A 319 36.00 -11.68 26.52
N LYS A 320 34.82 -12.31 26.49
CA LYS A 320 34.31 -13.16 27.58
C LYS A 320 35.05 -14.49 27.68
N TYR A 321 35.53 -15.01 26.56
CA TYR A 321 36.43 -16.14 26.51
C TYR A 321 37.76 -15.80 27.23
N ARG A 322 38.34 -14.62 26.95
CA ARG A 322 39.64 -14.22 27.54
C ARG A 322 39.57 -13.79 29.00
N ILE A 323 38.49 -13.15 29.44
CA ILE A 323 38.35 -12.60 30.79
C ILE A 323 37.50 -13.55 31.64
N PHE A 324 38.15 -14.57 32.18
CA PHE A 324 37.55 -15.47 33.18
C PHE A 324 37.86 -14.96 34.59
N ILE A 325 36.82 -14.68 35.38
CA ILE A 325 36.96 -14.26 36.79
C ILE A 325 36.33 -15.34 37.66
N ILE A 326 37.12 -15.93 38.55
CA ILE A 326 36.64 -16.91 39.52
C ILE A 326 35.95 -16.16 40.66
N ASN A 327 34.62 -16.08 40.61
CA ASN A 327 33.79 -15.68 41.74
C ASN A 327 32.59 -16.63 41.84
N ASN A 328 32.17 -16.97 43.05
CA ASN A 328 31.26 -18.09 43.35
C ASN A 328 29.84 -17.97 42.73
N LEU A 329 29.48 -16.81 42.17
CA LEU A 329 28.21 -16.54 41.48
C LEU A 329 28.40 -16.13 40.01
N TYR A 330 29.64 -16.14 39.52
CA TYR A 330 30.02 -15.56 38.25
C TYR A 330 29.43 -16.29 37.03
N PRO A 331 29.50 -17.63 36.91
CA PRO A 331 29.12 -18.30 35.67
C PRO A 331 27.61 -18.30 35.43
N ASP A 332 26.82 -18.57 36.48
CA ASP A 332 25.42 -18.93 36.33
C ASP A 332 24.49 -17.72 36.17
N LYS A 333 24.60 -16.73 37.08
CA LYS A 333 23.70 -15.55 37.09
C LYS A 333 24.29 -14.32 36.45
N VAL A 334 25.59 -14.07 36.65
CA VAL A 334 26.22 -12.79 36.25
C VAL A 334 26.62 -12.82 34.77
N VAL A 335 27.28 -13.88 34.31
CA VAL A 335 27.68 -14.01 32.89
C VAL A 335 26.45 -14.16 32.00
N ARG A 336 25.52 -15.06 32.34
CA ARG A 336 24.26 -15.28 31.61
C ARG A 336 23.48 -13.97 31.43
N LYS A 337 23.19 -13.26 32.53
CA LYS A 337 22.45 -12.00 32.49
C LYS A 337 23.17 -10.92 31.68
N ARG A 338 24.49 -10.76 31.88
CA ARG A 338 25.27 -9.78 31.10
C ARG A 338 25.29 -10.10 29.61
N ILE A 339 25.38 -11.37 29.21
CA ILE A 339 25.34 -11.76 27.80
C ILE A 339 23.96 -11.42 27.23
N ILE A 340 22.88 -11.79 27.92
CA ILE A 340 21.50 -11.47 27.48
C ILE A 340 21.34 -9.96 27.26
N ASP A 341 21.69 -9.16 28.27
CA ASP A 341 21.52 -7.70 28.22
C ASP A 341 22.38 -7.09 27.10
N THR A 342 23.65 -7.52 26.99
CA THR A 342 24.60 -6.96 26.01
C THR A 342 24.22 -7.33 24.58
N ILE A 343 23.88 -8.59 24.31
CA ILE A 343 23.49 -9.05 22.97
C ILE A 343 22.17 -8.40 22.56
N SER A 344 21.20 -8.31 23.48
CA SER A 344 19.93 -7.62 23.22
C SER A 344 20.15 -6.13 22.88
N GLN A 345 21.09 -5.48 23.56
CA GLN A 345 21.46 -4.08 23.29
C GLN A 345 22.13 -3.92 21.92
N ILE A 346 23.00 -4.84 21.51
CA ILE A 346 23.60 -4.85 20.17
C ILE A 346 22.52 -5.01 19.10
N CYS A 347 21.66 -6.02 19.24
CA CYS A 347 20.60 -6.28 18.27
C CYS A 347 19.65 -5.08 18.13
N TYR A 348 19.28 -4.42 19.23
CA TYR A 348 18.35 -3.29 19.18
C TYR A 348 19.01 -1.97 18.76
N HIS A 349 20.05 -1.54 19.47
CA HIS A 349 20.64 -0.21 19.24
C HIS A 349 21.63 -0.19 18.09
N GLN A 350 22.52 -1.19 18.03
CA GLN A 350 23.61 -1.18 17.04
C GLN A 350 23.18 -1.77 15.71
N PHE A 351 22.27 -2.75 15.71
CA PHE A 351 21.72 -3.28 14.48
C PHE A 351 20.45 -2.52 14.08
N ILE A 352 19.32 -2.67 14.76
CA ILE A 352 18.04 -2.12 14.28
C ILE A 352 18.07 -0.59 14.13
N ILE A 353 18.38 0.17 15.19
CA ILE A 353 18.36 1.64 15.12
C ILE A 353 19.39 2.16 14.12
N LYS A 354 20.65 1.71 14.20
CA LYS A 354 21.69 2.18 13.30
C LYS A 354 21.43 1.79 11.84
N CYS A 355 20.93 0.58 11.58
CA CYS A 355 20.56 0.13 10.25
C CYS A 355 19.47 1.04 9.64
N THR A 356 18.44 1.40 10.41
CA THR A 356 17.40 2.32 9.91
C THR A 356 17.94 3.70 9.54
N LEU A 357 18.90 4.23 10.31
CA LEU A 357 19.59 5.49 10.01
C LEU A 357 20.52 5.38 8.80
N ASP A 358 21.23 4.27 8.66
CA ASP A 358 22.12 4.01 7.54
C ASP A 358 21.32 3.84 6.23
N ILE A 359 20.17 3.16 6.28
CA ILE A 359 19.22 3.04 5.17
C ILE A 359 18.70 4.41 4.76
N ASP A 360 18.32 5.26 5.71
CA ASP A 360 17.82 6.60 5.44
C ASP A 360 18.84 7.46 4.67
N ARG A 361 20.09 7.46 5.15
CA ARG A 361 21.20 8.16 4.48
C ARG A 361 21.48 7.57 3.11
N ALA A 362 21.60 6.25 3.02
CA ALA A 362 21.93 5.58 1.76
C ALA A 362 20.84 5.78 0.70
N SER A 363 19.56 5.71 1.09
CA SER A 363 18.43 5.91 0.18
C SER A 363 18.38 7.35 -0.35
N THR A 364 18.74 8.33 0.48
CA THR A 364 18.79 9.74 0.06
C THR A 364 19.96 10.02 -0.89
N ILE A 365 21.12 9.37 -0.68
CA ILE A 365 22.34 9.57 -1.48
C ILE A 365 22.32 8.75 -2.77
N ALA A 366 21.62 7.61 -2.80
CA ALA A 366 21.63 6.67 -3.91
C ALA A 366 21.13 7.25 -5.23
N CYS A 367 20.36 8.35 -5.21
CA CYS A 367 19.79 8.95 -6.41
C CYS A 367 20.25 10.41 -6.55
N SER A 368 21.03 10.70 -7.60
CA SER A 368 21.30 12.07 -8.02
C SER A 368 20.07 12.71 -8.68
N SER A 369 19.98 14.05 -8.69
CA SER A 369 18.87 14.75 -9.36
C SER A 369 18.74 14.39 -10.84
N SER A 370 19.87 14.20 -11.53
CA SER A 370 19.92 13.79 -12.93
C SER A 370 19.45 12.35 -13.15
N ASP A 371 19.73 11.44 -12.21
CA ASP A 371 19.32 10.04 -12.31
C ASP A 371 17.83 9.87 -12.03
N LEU A 372 17.26 10.70 -11.14
CA LEU A 372 15.82 10.67 -10.85
C LEU A 372 14.98 10.95 -12.08
N LEU A 373 15.40 11.86 -12.96
CA LEU A 373 14.68 12.13 -14.20
C LEU A 373 14.72 10.92 -15.17
N ARG A 374 15.70 10.02 -15.04
CA ARG A 374 15.77 8.76 -15.79
C ARG A 374 14.95 7.65 -15.14
N PHE A 375 14.95 7.57 -13.81
CA PHE A 375 14.30 6.50 -13.04
C PHE A 375 12.81 6.73 -12.81
N MET A 376 12.39 7.99 -12.74
CA MET A 376 10.99 8.40 -12.58
C MET A 376 10.29 8.66 -13.92
N LYS A 377 10.88 8.21 -15.04
CA LYS A 377 10.18 8.21 -16.32
C LYS A 377 8.97 7.30 -16.22
N GLU A 378 7.84 7.85 -16.65
CA GLU A 378 6.61 7.08 -16.69
C GLU A 378 6.72 5.87 -17.61
N PRO A 379 6.00 4.79 -17.29
CA PRO A 379 5.83 3.67 -18.21
C PRO A 379 5.26 4.13 -19.55
N THR A 380 5.79 3.59 -20.65
CA THR A 380 5.37 3.91 -22.01
C THR A 380 3.87 3.70 -22.23
N GLU A 381 3.29 2.71 -21.53
CA GLU A 381 1.85 2.43 -21.55
C GLU A 381 1.03 3.57 -20.92
N GLN A 382 1.50 4.14 -19.80
CA GLN A 382 0.84 5.24 -19.11
C GLN A 382 0.93 6.54 -19.92
N THR A 383 2.09 6.80 -20.55
CA THR A 383 2.25 7.91 -21.49
C THR A 383 1.31 7.76 -22.70
N SER A 384 1.28 6.58 -23.32
CA SER A 384 0.40 6.29 -24.46
C SER A 384 -1.07 6.44 -24.10
N ARG A 385 -1.46 5.98 -22.90
CA ARG A 385 -2.83 6.13 -22.38
C ARG A 385 -3.18 7.60 -22.15
N ARG A 386 -2.27 8.41 -21.61
CA ARG A 386 -2.49 9.85 -21.43
C ARG A 386 -2.64 10.54 -22.79
N ASP A 387 -1.74 10.29 -23.73
CA ASP A 387 -1.77 10.89 -25.06
C ASP A 387 -3.07 10.55 -25.80
N ASN A 388 -3.51 9.29 -25.71
CA ASN A 388 -4.78 8.85 -26.30
C ASN A 388 -5.98 9.57 -25.65
N LEU A 389 -5.98 9.75 -24.33
CA LEU A 389 -7.04 10.48 -23.63
C LEU A 389 -7.06 11.96 -24.02
N VAL A 390 -5.90 12.62 -24.06
CA VAL A 390 -5.78 14.03 -24.47
C VAL A 390 -6.27 14.22 -25.91
N ARG A 391 -5.86 13.35 -26.84
CA ARG A 391 -6.36 13.38 -28.23
C ARG A 391 -7.87 13.18 -28.30
N THR A 392 -8.41 12.24 -27.52
CA THR A 392 -9.85 11.95 -27.48
C THR A 392 -10.64 13.14 -26.92
N ILE A 393 -10.17 13.77 -25.85
CA ILE A 393 -10.80 14.96 -25.25
C ILE A 393 -10.78 16.11 -26.24
N LYS A 394 -9.63 16.38 -26.88
CA LYS A 394 -9.52 17.42 -27.90
C LYS A 394 -10.46 17.17 -29.07
N ALA A 395 -10.56 15.93 -29.55
CA ALA A 395 -11.50 15.57 -30.61
C ALA A 395 -12.97 15.81 -30.19
N TYR A 396 -13.33 15.55 -28.92
CA TYR A 396 -14.66 15.87 -28.40
C TYR A 396 -14.88 17.37 -28.24
N GLU A 397 -13.89 18.15 -27.81
CA GLU A 397 -13.97 19.60 -27.74
C GLU A 397 -14.14 20.24 -29.12
N ASP A 398 -13.36 19.77 -30.11
CA ASP A 398 -13.47 20.22 -31.49
C ASP A 398 -14.85 19.85 -32.09
N ALA A 399 -15.35 18.64 -31.80
CA ALA A 399 -16.70 18.24 -32.19
C ALA A 399 -17.80 19.07 -31.53
N LEU A 400 -17.63 19.46 -30.25
CA LEU A 400 -18.55 20.36 -29.55
C LEU A 400 -18.51 21.78 -30.13
N ARG A 401 -17.32 22.31 -30.45
CA ARG A 401 -17.16 23.63 -31.09
C ARG A 401 -17.83 23.67 -32.45
N LEU A 402 -17.62 22.64 -33.28
CA LEU A 402 -18.32 22.50 -34.55
C LEU A 402 -19.83 22.43 -34.31
N GLY A 403 -20.30 21.57 -33.41
CA GLY A 403 -21.73 21.43 -33.11
C GLY A 403 -22.40 22.71 -32.59
N GLN A 404 -21.68 23.54 -31.83
CA GLN A 404 -22.16 24.82 -31.30
C GLN A 404 -22.10 25.96 -32.33
N GLY A 405 -21.18 25.91 -33.30
CA GLY A 405 -21.11 26.89 -34.39
C GLY A 405 -22.20 26.72 -35.46
N TYR A 406 -22.97 25.63 -35.42
CA TYR A 406 -24.12 25.35 -36.30
C TYR A 406 -25.48 25.45 -35.57
N LEU A 407 -25.47 25.91 -34.32
CA LEU A 407 -26.63 26.39 -33.56
C LEU A 407 -26.62 27.91 -33.63
#